data_AF-A0A3D3T1T1-F1
#
_entry.id   AF-A0A3D3T1T1-F1
#
_cell.length_a   1.000
_cell.length_b   1.000
_cell.length_c   1.000
_cell.angle_alpha   90.00
_cell.angle_beta   90.00
_cell.angle_gamma   90.00
#
_symmetry.space_group_name_H-M   'P 1'
#
loop_
_entity.id
_entity.type
_entity.pdbx_description
1 polymer ?
#
loop_
_entity_poly.entity_id
_entity_poly.type
_entity_poly.pdbx_seq_one_letter_code
_entity_poly.pdbx_strand_id
1 'polypeptide(L)'
;MADQDALLKPFRSLSRMPAVRQLGLLIGLAFSVALGVGLVSWSQEPNFVPLVANLPEREIPAVVSVLEGEGVKYRMQGSSLLVPAGEVHNLRIKLAGQGLPKGGLRGFELLDEEQGFGTSSFLETARFNQALEGELSKSVAALDGVKNARVHLAIPKR
;
A
#
# COMPACT_ATOMS: atom_id res chain seq x y z
N MET A 1 -62.51 -4.49 -5.94
CA MET A 1 -62.01 -5.07 -4.67
C MET A 1 -61.21 -6.31 -5.03
N ALA A 2 -59.89 -6.18 -5.23
CA ALA A 2 -59.03 -7.28 -5.66
C ALA A 2 -58.27 -7.86 -4.45
N ASP A 3 -58.31 -9.18 -4.35
CA ASP A 3 -57.67 -10.09 -3.40
C ASP A 3 -56.39 -9.56 -2.72
N GLN A 4 -56.54 -9.00 -1.51
CA GLN A 4 -55.41 -8.86 -0.57
C GLN A 4 -55.00 -10.23 0.01
N ASP A 5 -55.88 -11.23 -0.08
CA ASP A 5 -55.65 -12.59 0.42
C ASP A 5 -54.65 -13.39 -0.45
N ALA A 6 -54.44 -13.00 -1.71
CA ALA A 6 -53.48 -13.67 -2.59
C ALA A 6 -52.02 -13.42 -2.19
N LEU A 7 -51.74 -12.25 -1.58
CA LEU A 7 -50.40 -11.84 -1.16
C LEU A 7 -49.91 -12.56 0.11
N LEU A 8 -50.84 -13.12 0.90
CA LEU A 8 -50.54 -13.78 2.18
C LEU A 8 -50.54 -15.32 2.10
N LYS A 9 -50.96 -15.90 0.96
CA LYS A 9 -50.91 -17.35 0.70
C LYS A 9 -49.51 -17.99 0.83
N PRO A 10 -48.40 -17.38 0.34
CA PRO A 10 -47.08 -18.00 0.50
C PRO A 10 -46.65 -18.11 1.97
N PHE A 11 -47.05 -17.15 2.82
CA PHE A 11 -46.74 -17.15 4.26
C PHE A 11 -47.53 -18.20 5.04
N ARG A 12 -48.79 -18.43 4.67
CA ARG A 12 -49.64 -19.43 5.36
C ARG A 12 -49.28 -20.88 5.00
N SER A 13 -48.76 -21.10 3.78
CA SER A 13 -48.31 -22.41 3.29
C SER A 13 -47.06 -22.94 4.02
N LEU A 14 -46.20 -22.05 4.54
CA LEU A 14 -45.00 -22.41 5.28
C LEU A 14 -45.30 -23.08 6.63
N SER A 15 -46.40 -22.67 7.27
CA SER A 15 -46.79 -23.11 8.63
C SER A 15 -47.51 -24.47 8.70
N ARG A 16 -47.80 -25.10 7.55
CA ARG A 16 -48.45 -26.42 7.46
C ARG A 16 -47.52 -27.54 6.97
N MET A 17 -46.23 -27.27 6.80
CA MET A 17 -45.25 -28.28 6.40
C MET A 17 -44.67 -29.02 7.62
N PRO A 18 -44.37 -30.33 7.52
CA PRO A 18 -43.72 -31.05 8.61
C PRO A 18 -42.42 -30.36 9.00
N ALA A 19 -42.12 -30.23 10.30
CA ALA A 19 -40.98 -29.47 10.84
C ALA A 19 -39.64 -29.80 10.16
N VAL A 20 -39.48 -31.04 9.69
CA VAL A 20 -38.31 -31.52 8.92
C VAL A 20 -38.13 -30.77 7.58
N ARG A 21 -39.22 -30.45 6.87
CA ARG A 21 -39.16 -29.73 5.59
C ARG A 21 -38.86 -28.24 5.78
N GLN A 22 -39.38 -27.63 6.85
CA GLN A 22 -39.03 -26.26 7.22
C GLN A 22 -37.57 -26.14 7.65
N LEU A 23 -37.07 -27.11 8.42
CA LEU A 23 -35.67 -27.17 8.81
C LEU A 23 -34.75 -27.37 7.59
N GLY A 24 -35.12 -28.26 6.66
CA GLY A 24 -34.39 -28.47 5.41
C GLY A 24 -34.31 -27.20 4.55
N LEU A 25 -35.40 -26.43 4.46
CA LEU A 25 -35.41 -25.14 3.75
C LEU A 25 -34.52 -24.08 4.42
N LEU A 26 -34.52 -24.01 5.75
CA LEU A 26 -33.66 -23.08 6.49
C LEU A 26 -32.18 -23.44 6.36
N ILE A 27 -31.83 -24.72 6.44
CA ILE A 27 -30.45 -25.19 6.25
C ILE A 27 -30.00 -24.94 4.81
N GLY A 28 -30.86 -25.23 3.82
CA GLY A 28 -30.56 -24.96 2.41
C GLY A 28 -30.34 -23.47 2.12
N LEU A 29 -31.16 -22.59 2.71
CA LEU A 29 -30.99 -21.14 2.61
C LEU A 29 -29.67 -20.70 3.25
N ALA A 30 -29.40 -21.13 4.48
CA ALA A 30 -28.17 -20.78 5.19
C ALA A 30 -26.93 -21.27 4.44
N PHE A 31 -26.98 -22.48 3.88
CA PHE A 31 -25.89 -23.04 3.08
C PHE A 31 -25.68 -22.26 1.77
N SER A 32 -26.75 -21.85 1.09
CA SER A 32 -26.68 -21.04 -0.12
C SER A 32 -26.06 -19.66 0.16
N VAL A 33 -26.44 -19.02 1.28
CA VAL A 33 -25.85 -17.74 1.71
C VAL A 33 -24.37 -17.91 2.08
N ALA A 34 -24.03 -18.96 2.83
CA ALA A 34 -22.65 -19.26 3.21
C ALA A 34 -21.77 -19.53 1.97
N LEU A 35 -22.27 -20.29 1.00
CA LEU A 35 -21.61 -20.49 -0.29
C LEU A 35 -21.45 -19.18 -1.07
N GLY A 36 -22.48 -18.35 -1.13
CA GLY A 36 -22.41 -17.06 -1.82
C GLY A 36 -21.34 -16.14 -1.23
N VAL A 37 -21.31 -16.00 0.10
CA VAL A 37 -20.28 -15.22 0.80
C VAL A 37 -18.89 -15.84 0.63
N GLY A 38 -18.77 -17.16 0.72
CA GLY A 38 -17.51 -17.87 0.52
C GLY A 38 -16.93 -17.68 -0.88
N LEU A 39 -17.77 -17.78 -1.92
CA LEU A 39 -17.38 -17.56 -3.32
C LEU A 39 -16.94 -16.11 -3.57
N VAL A 40 -17.67 -15.13 -3.03
CA VAL A 40 -17.30 -13.71 -3.15
C VAL A 40 -15.99 -13.43 -2.41
N SER A 41 -15.80 -13.99 -1.22
CA SER A 41 -14.56 -13.83 -0.45
C SER A 41 -13.37 -14.53 -1.11
N TRP A 42 -13.59 -15.63 -1.82
CA TRP A 42 -12.54 -16.37 -2.54
C TRP A 42 -12.16 -15.69 -3.86
N SER A 43 -13.11 -15.08 -4.56
CA SER A 43 -12.87 -14.39 -5.83
C SER A 43 -12.18 -13.02 -5.69
N GLN A 44 -12.05 -12.51 -4.47
CA GLN A 44 -11.29 -11.29 -4.18
C GLN A 44 -9.80 -11.63 -4.05
N GLU A 45 -9.16 -12.00 -5.16
CA GLU A 45 -7.71 -12.13 -5.18
C GLU A 45 -7.12 -10.70 -5.10
N PRO A 46 -6.44 -10.32 -4.00
CA PRO A 46 -5.98 -8.95 -3.85
C PRO A 46 -4.90 -8.68 -4.89
N ASN A 47 -5.14 -7.76 -5.81
CA ASN A 47 -4.09 -7.30 -6.71
C ASN A 47 -3.02 -6.60 -5.87
N PHE A 48 -1.81 -7.15 -5.84
CA PHE A 48 -0.69 -6.58 -5.09
C PHE A 48 -0.02 -5.51 -5.93
N VAL A 49 0.04 -4.29 -5.39
CA VAL A 49 0.64 -3.13 -6.04
C VAL A 49 1.76 -2.57 -5.17
N PRO A 50 2.81 -1.98 -5.77
CA PRO A 50 3.90 -1.40 -5.01
C PRO A 50 3.40 -0.21 -4.18
N LEU A 51 3.65 -0.26 -2.86
CA LEU A 51 3.40 0.83 -1.93
C LEU A 51 4.47 1.91 -2.05
N VAL A 52 5.74 1.48 -2.02
CA VAL A 52 6.92 2.30 -2.28
C VAL A 52 7.85 1.50 -3.20
N ALA A 53 8.33 2.15 -4.25
CA ALA A 53 9.32 1.59 -5.18
C ALA A 53 10.74 1.98 -4.74
N ASN A 54 11.70 1.09 -4.97
CA ASN A 54 13.13 1.33 -4.70
C ASN A 54 13.41 1.78 -3.26
N LEU A 55 12.86 1.04 -2.30
CA LEU A 55 13.09 1.32 -0.89
C LEU A 55 14.52 0.93 -0.53
N PRO A 56 15.35 1.83 0.04
CA PRO A 56 16.68 1.45 0.50
C PRO A 56 16.55 0.46 1.66
N GLU A 57 17.45 -0.53 1.73
CA GLU A 57 17.35 -1.65 2.69
C GLU A 57 17.22 -1.18 4.14
N ARG A 58 17.88 -0.07 4.49
CA ARG A 58 17.81 0.56 5.82
C ARG A 58 16.42 1.08 6.20
N GLU A 59 15.55 1.34 5.23
CA GLU A 59 14.19 1.88 5.43
C GLU A 59 13.11 0.80 5.37
N ILE A 60 13.42 -0.40 4.86
CA ILE A 60 12.50 -1.55 4.83
C ILE A 60 11.94 -1.88 6.22
N PRO A 61 12.76 -2.02 7.29
CA PRO A 61 12.23 -2.38 8.60
C PRO A 61 11.23 -1.36 9.17
N ALA A 62 11.44 -0.08 8.88
CA ALA A 62 10.56 0.99 9.35
C ALA A 62 9.21 1.00 8.63
N VAL A 63 9.17 0.65 7.34
CA VAL A 63 7.91 0.53 6.59
C VAL A 63 7.18 -0.77 6.96
N VAL A 64 7.91 -1.87 7.14
CA VAL A 64 7.35 -3.17 7.56
C VAL A 64 6.67 -3.08 8.92
N SER A 65 7.30 -2.43 9.91
CA SER A 65 6.72 -2.30 11.25
C SER A 65 5.37 -1.58 11.25
N VAL A 66 5.19 -0.59 10.37
CA VAL A 66 3.90 0.09 10.17
C VAL A 66 2.87 -0.87 9.58
N LEU A 67 3.25 -1.64 8.56
CA LEU A 67 2.34 -2.58 7.89
C LEU A 67 1.92 -3.73 8.82
N GLU A 68 2.84 -4.24 9.62
CA GLU A 68 2.56 -5.25 10.65
C GLU A 68 1.63 -4.68 11.74
N GLY A 69 1.86 -3.44 12.18
CA GLY A 69 0.99 -2.76 13.14
C GLY A 69 -0.45 -2.56 12.63
N GLU A 70 -0.61 -2.40 11.31
CA GLU A 70 -1.92 -2.32 10.66
C GLU A 70 -2.54 -3.67 10.30
N GLY A 71 -1.81 -4.77 10.49
CA GLY A 71 -2.26 -6.11 10.11
C GLY A 71 -2.39 -6.31 8.58
N VAL A 72 -1.67 -5.51 7.79
CA VAL A 72 -1.74 -5.57 6.33
C VAL A 72 -0.84 -6.67 5.79
N LYS A 73 -1.39 -7.49 4.89
CA LYS A 73 -0.59 -8.47 4.15
C LYS A 73 0.33 -7.76 3.17
N TYR A 74 1.63 -8.02 3.25
CA TYR A 74 2.61 -7.47 2.32
C TYR A 74 3.40 -8.56 1.61
N ARG A 75 4.01 -8.21 0.47
CA ARG A 75 4.96 -9.04 -0.27
C ARG A 75 6.15 -8.20 -0.70
N MET A 76 7.33 -8.79 -0.75
CA MET A 76 8.53 -8.13 -1.26
C MET A 76 8.77 -8.56 -2.71
N GLN A 77 9.09 -7.62 -3.58
CA GLN A 77 9.54 -7.86 -4.95
C GLN A 77 10.78 -7.00 -5.20
N GLY A 78 11.97 -7.60 -5.10
CA GLY A 78 13.24 -6.86 -5.13
C GLY A 78 13.30 -5.84 -3.98
N SER A 79 13.57 -4.58 -4.31
CA SER A 79 13.57 -3.43 -3.37
C SER A 79 12.20 -2.79 -3.18
N SER A 80 11.12 -3.37 -3.72
CA SER A 80 9.77 -2.82 -3.65
C SER A 80 8.88 -3.63 -2.72
N LEU A 81 8.03 -2.93 -1.96
CA LEU A 81 7.12 -3.54 -1.00
C LEU A 81 5.68 -3.40 -1.53
N LEU A 82 5.02 -4.54 -1.74
CA LEU A 82 3.70 -4.64 -2.35
C LEU A 82 2.63 -4.89 -1.30
N VAL A 83 1.47 -4.24 -1.48
CA VAL A 83 0.30 -4.34 -0.62
C VAL A 83 -0.97 -4.47 -1.48
N PRO A 84 -2.11 -4.93 -0.92
CA PRO A 84 -3.38 -4.94 -1.61
C PRO A 84 -3.74 -3.57 -2.20
N ALA A 85 -4.17 -3.55 -3.47
CA ALA A 85 -4.51 -2.32 -4.19
C ALA A 85 -5.57 -1.47 -3.47
N GLY A 86 -6.49 -2.10 -2.74
CA GLY A 86 -7.51 -1.41 -1.96
C GLY A 86 -6.96 -0.59 -0.78
N GLU A 87 -5.77 -0.93 -0.28
CA GLU A 87 -5.20 -0.34 0.94
C GLU A 87 -4.05 0.63 0.66
N VAL A 88 -3.48 0.58 -0.56
CA VAL A 88 -2.26 1.32 -0.93
C VAL A 88 -2.36 2.84 -0.68
N HIS A 89 -3.54 3.44 -0.91
CA HIS A 89 -3.72 4.88 -0.74
C HIS A 89 -3.73 5.27 0.74
N ASN A 90 -4.48 4.53 1.56
CA ASN A 90 -4.55 4.75 3.00
C ASN A 90 -3.16 4.57 3.64
N LEU A 91 -2.46 3.51 3.26
CA LEU A 91 -1.11 3.23 3.75
C LEU A 91 -0.10 4.31 3.36
N ARG A 92 -0.20 4.90 2.16
CA ARG A 92 0.66 6.04 1.79
C ARG A 92 0.43 7.26 2.67
N ILE A 93 -0.82 7.60 2.97
CA ILE A 93 -1.14 8.70 3.89
C ILE A 93 -0.57 8.41 5.27
N LYS A 94 -0.70 7.16 5.74
CA LYS A 94 -0.24 6.76 7.06
C LYS A 94 1.28 6.79 7.19
N LEU A 95 1.99 6.26 6.20
CA LEU A 95 3.45 6.32 6.12
C LEU A 95 3.93 7.77 6.07
N ALA A 96 3.28 8.63 5.27
CA ALA A 96 3.61 10.05 5.20
C ALA A 96 3.42 10.75 6.56
N GLY A 97 2.37 10.41 7.31
CA GLY A 97 2.14 10.91 8.66
C GLY A 97 3.24 10.52 9.66
N GLN A 98 3.96 9.43 9.40
CA GLN A 98 5.12 8.99 10.19
C GLN A 98 6.46 9.45 9.60
N GLY A 99 6.45 10.24 8.51
CA GLY A 99 7.66 10.68 7.81
C GLY A 99 8.39 9.54 7.10
N LEU A 100 7.66 8.51 6.68
CA LEU A 100 8.17 7.36 5.92
C LEU A 100 7.74 7.42 4.45
N PRO A 101 8.58 6.95 3.51
CA PRO A 101 10.00 6.63 3.70
C PRO A 101 10.78 7.88 4.13
N LYS A 102 11.86 7.71 4.88
CA LYS A 102 12.62 8.85 5.45
C LYS A 102 13.29 9.70 4.38
N GLY A 103 13.18 9.31 3.10
CA GLY A 103 13.59 10.11 1.97
C GLY A 103 15.02 10.54 2.18
N GLY A 104 15.92 9.57 2.33
CA GLY A 104 17.32 9.88 2.57
C GLY A 104 17.83 10.85 1.51
N LEU A 105 18.50 11.91 1.96
CA LEU A 105 19.31 12.77 1.11
C LEU A 105 20.29 11.87 0.37
N ARG A 106 20.02 11.62 -0.92
CA ARG A 106 20.91 10.86 -1.78
C ARG A 106 22.08 11.78 -2.12
N GLY A 107 23.28 11.39 -1.71
CA GLY A 107 24.53 12.06 -2.00
C GLY A 107 25.15 11.45 -3.25
N PHE A 108 26.37 10.95 -3.14
CA PHE A 108 27.06 10.32 -4.28
C PHE A 108 26.42 9.01 -4.76
N GLU A 109 25.48 8.43 -3.99
CA GLU A 109 24.72 7.25 -4.43
C GLU A 109 23.88 7.52 -5.71
N LEU A 110 23.64 8.79 -6.05
CA LEU A 110 23.01 9.22 -7.31
C LEU A 110 23.89 9.03 -8.55
N LEU A 111 25.22 8.96 -8.37
CA LEU A 111 26.16 8.83 -9.48
C LEU A 111 26.33 7.37 -9.92
N ASP A 112 26.00 6.42 -9.03
CA ASP A 112 26.04 4.98 -9.30
C ASP A 112 24.78 4.47 -10.03
N GLU A 113 23.73 5.28 -10.19
CA GLU A 113 22.56 4.93 -11.00
C GLU A 113 22.96 4.78 -12.48
N GLU A 114 22.65 3.62 -13.08
CA GLU A 114 23.07 3.21 -14.41
C GLU A 114 22.94 4.35 -15.44
N GLN A 115 24.07 4.70 -16.05
CA GLN A 115 24.14 5.75 -17.04
C GLN A 115 23.64 5.21 -18.38
N GLY A 116 22.54 5.77 -18.89
CA GLY A 116 22.16 5.58 -20.28
C GLY A 116 23.28 6.11 -21.20
N PHE A 117 23.59 5.37 -22.27
CA PHE A 117 24.57 5.81 -23.27
C PHE A 117 24.20 7.22 -23.78
N GLY A 118 25.14 8.17 -23.68
CA GLY A 118 24.97 9.55 -24.19
C GLY A 118 24.62 10.63 -23.16
N THR A 119 25.03 10.50 -21.89
CA THR A 119 24.82 11.56 -20.88
C THR A 119 25.49 12.89 -21.29
N SER A 120 24.81 14.02 -21.03
CA SER A 120 25.30 15.37 -21.29
C SER A 120 26.17 15.88 -20.14
N SER A 121 27.19 16.70 -20.43
CA SER A 121 28.02 17.38 -19.41
C SER A 121 27.19 18.24 -18.45
N PHE A 122 26.06 18.79 -18.92
CA PHE A 122 25.12 19.51 -18.07
C PHE A 122 24.47 18.59 -17.03
N LEU A 123 24.07 17.38 -17.45
CA LEU A 123 23.43 16.41 -16.57
C LEU A 123 24.42 15.86 -15.53
N GLU A 124 25.65 15.60 -15.94
CA GLU A 124 26.73 15.18 -15.04
C GLU A 124 27.01 16.26 -13.98
N THR A 125 27.15 17.52 -14.39
CA THR A 125 27.36 18.64 -13.47
C THR A 125 26.19 18.82 -12.51
N ALA A 126 24.95 18.71 -13.01
CA ALA A 126 23.74 18.82 -12.17
C ALA A 126 23.67 17.71 -11.12
N ARG A 127 23.97 16.47 -11.50
CA ARG A 127 24.00 15.31 -10.58
C ARG A 127 25.13 15.44 -9.57
N PHE A 128 26.32 15.86 -10.00
CA PHE A 128 27.44 16.10 -9.09
C PHE A 128 27.09 17.16 -8.03
N ASN A 129 26.47 18.26 -8.43
CA ASN A 129 26.03 19.30 -7.50
C ASN A 129 24.97 18.78 -6.53
N GLN A 130 23.98 18.00 -7.02
CA GLN A 130 22.96 17.39 -6.16
C GLN A 130 23.58 16.40 -5.16
N ALA A 131 24.55 15.59 -5.60
CA ALA A 131 25.26 14.67 -4.73
C ALA A 131 26.07 15.41 -3.65
N LEU A 132 26.73 16.51 -4.02
CA LEU A 132 27.47 17.35 -3.10
C LEU A 132 26.54 18.02 -2.05
N GLU A 133 25.37 18.50 -2.46
CA GLU A 133 24.33 18.97 -1.54
C GLU A 133 23.91 17.88 -0.56
N GLY A 134 23.76 16.64 -1.03
CA GLY A 134 23.42 15.49 -0.20
C GLY A 134 24.50 15.18 0.85
N GLU A 135 25.77 15.11 0.47
CA GLU A 135 26.89 14.86 1.39
C GLU A 135 27.11 15.98 2.41
N LEU A 136 26.98 17.23 1.97
CA LEU A 136 27.02 18.37 2.90
C LEU A 136 25.86 18.30 3.89
N SER A 137 24.67 17.97 3.41
CA SER A 137 23.50 17.82 4.27
C SER A 137 23.69 16.71 5.32
N LYS A 138 24.25 15.55 4.92
CA LYS A 138 24.62 14.46 5.86
C LYS A 138 25.68 14.93 6.87
N SER A 139 26.69 15.67 6.42
CA SER A 139 27.76 16.18 7.28
C SER A 139 27.25 17.18 8.31
N VAL A 140 26.34 18.10 7.91
CA VAL A 140 25.72 19.06 8.85
C VAL A 140 24.77 18.36 9.81
N ALA A 141 24.00 17.38 9.34
CA ALA A 141 23.12 16.58 10.18
C ALA A 141 23.86 15.69 11.20
N ALA A 142 25.15 15.43 11.00
CA ALA A 142 25.98 14.67 11.95
C ALA A 142 26.41 15.49 13.18
N LEU A 143 26.20 16.80 13.18
CA LEU A 143 26.50 17.66 14.33
C LEU A 143 25.48 17.44 15.46
N ASP A 144 25.97 17.37 16.69
CA ASP A 144 25.10 17.19 17.86
C ASP A 144 24.13 18.37 18.01
N GLY A 145 22.86 18.06 18.28
CA GLY A 145 21.75 19.02 18.30
C GLY A 145 21.10 19.34 16.95
N VAL A 146 21.63 18.88 15.81
CA VAL A 146 21.02 19.08 14.48
C VAL A 146 20.12 17.89 14.13
N LYS A 147 18.79 18.09 14.17
CA LYS A 147 17.83 17.03 13.83
C LYS A 147 17.66 16.77 12.33
N ASN A 148 17.75 17.82 11.51
CA ASN A 148 17.60 17.76 10.07
C ASN A 148 18.35 18.94 9.43
N ALA A 149 18.99 18.71 8.29
CA ALA A 149 19.67 19.73 7.50
C ALA A 149 19.20 19.65 6.05
N ARG A 150 19.17 20.81 5.38
CA ARG A 150 18.95 20.95 3.94
C ARG A 150 19.92 22.00 3.42
N VAL A 151 20.72 21.63 2.43
CA VAL A 151 21.75 22.48 1.84
C VAL A 151 21.42 22.73 0.37
N HIS A 152 21.55 23.97 -0.07
CA HIS A 152 21.41 24.36 -1.47
C HIS A 152 22.69 25.08 -1.92
N LEU A 153 23.28 24.63 -3.02
CA LEU A 153 24.53 25.16 -3.55
C LEU A 153 24.27 26.07 -4.75
N ALA A 154 24.63 27.34 -4.61
CA ALA A 154 24.58 28.31 -5.71
C ALA A 154 25.93 28.34 -6.45
N ILE A 155 26.22 27.33 -7.26
CA ILE A 155 27.45 27.25 -8.06
C ILE A 155 27.23 27.92 -9.43
N PRO A 156 27.99 28.96 -9.80
CA PRO A 156 27.85 29.61 -11.10
C PRO A 156 28.38 28.72 -12.24
N LYS A 157 27.71 28.76 -13.41
CA LYS A 157 28.20 28.11 -14.64
C LYS A 157 29.43 28.86 -15.15
N ARG A 158 30.51 28.14 -15.46
CA ARG A 158 31.69 28.68 -16.15
C ARG A 158 31.61 28.44 -17.64
#